data_AF-A0A7S2D5C4-F1
#
_entry.id   AF-A0A7S2D5C4-F1
#
_cell.length_a   1.000
_cell.length_b   1.000
_cell.length_c   1.000
_cell.angle_alpha   90.00
_cell.angle_beta   90.00
_cell.angle_gamma   90.00
#
_symmetry.space_group_name_H-M   'P 1'
#
loop_
_entity.id
_entity.type
_entity.pdbx_description
1 polymer ?
#
loop_
_entity_poly.entity_id
_entity_poly.type
_entity_poly.pdbx_seq_one_letter_code
_entity_poly.pdbx_strand_id
1 'polypeptide(L)'
;WSQGIVPHFITCNAFIGAAYAKVLAGFIRDGMNPKSPEGVHLDPTEPLYIIELGTGSGKFSFYMLKALIEMKDTLDFPIDKLVYVMTDFTESNFNFWKDHPQLAPYFKSGQLDSAIFDAVNDESITLSNSGVVLGPGTVKNPICVVANYLFDTLCHDIFQVSPGLTPDGGGLLKEGLISVGSKRSDEPDPLEPEIIKRFDNHFRYDDISADYYKNEGGDEPHLERILKWYEQYFGSSSGGGGSILLPIGAIRAIRRLGAFTNGRAVVISGDKGNNNPEQFRGLLDPHIAVHGSFSVMVNYHAIGSYFTSRGGFALHNPQEEASLKVSTFVLTGDDTPCPTPGLDEDGSWLGDAISDRSDARASTCPHLCQAFSTSVDQFGPNDFFVLQKSLKEDSPAPPLKAVMALLKLGDWDPDVFYKFRDVILNQVPTCGHKLRNDLCRGIPRVWANYYMLDKDKDVAFEIGRFYYGIREYANALEYYTLSSDTIGQHHVTFHNMGLCYYSMGFPDRSLEFFAKSLEMNSDYEKAKSWKDKVAVELKNKEAGKGGPAPPPASGPPTSSTGQITSGYSDSSEEEEEEEAAGAAGSVAPAPTPVASAPAAIPAGDVPPPPGAATTEG
;
A
#
# COMPACT_ATOMS: atom_id res chain seq x y z
N TRP A 1 -8.60 -11.99 -2.29
CA TRP A 1 -7.32 -11.43 -1.81
C TRP A 1 -6.20 -12.46 -1.74
N SER A 2 -6.36 -13.59 -1.06
CA SER A 2 -5.33 -14.64 -0.95
C SER A 2 -4.83 -15.21 -2.28
N GLN A 3 -5.69 -15.26 -3.31
CA GLN A 3 -5.34 -15.72 -4.65
C GLN A 3 -4.49 -14.73 -5.47
N GLY A 4 -4.11 -13.57 -4.92
CA GLY A 4 -3.24 -12.60 -5.60
C GLY A 4 -3.83 -11.90 -6.83
N ILE A 5 -5.12 -12.11 -7.14
CA ILE A 5 -5.79 -11.56 -8.34
C ILE A 5 -5.73 -10.02 -8.38
N VAL A 6 -5.84 -9.37 -7.22
CA VAL A 6 -5.73 -7.91 -7.09
C VAL A 6 -4.39 -7.57 -6.41
N PRO A 7 -3.48 -6.85 -7.09
CA PRO A 7 -2.26 -6.35 -6.48
C PRO A 7 -2.57 -5.43 -5.31
N HIS A 8 -2.10 -5.77 -4.12
CA HIS A 8 -2.44 -5.05 -2.88
C HIS A 8 -1.20 -4.55 -2.11
N PHE A 9 0.01 -4.94 -2.50
CA PHE A 9 1.20 -4.63 -1.69
C PHE A 9 1.44 -3.12 -1.53
N ILE A 10 1.24 -2.32 -2.59
CA ILE A 10 1.47 -0.87 -2.55
C ILE A 10 0.59 -0.15 -1.52
N THR A 11 -0.59 -0.70 -1.21
CA THR A 11 -1.55 -0.16 -0.24
C THR A 11 -1.63 -0.97 1.07
N CYS A 12 -1.01 -2.15 1.16
CA CYS A 12 -1.13 -3.07 2.30
C CYS A 12 0.24 -3.54 2.83
N ASN A 13 1.06 -2.61 3.32
CA ASN A 13 2.37 -2.90 3.92
C ASN A 13 2.61 -2.09 5.20
N ALA A 14 3.60 -2.49 6.00
CA ALA A 14 3.88 -1.82 7.27
C ALA A 14 4.31 -0.35 7.12
N PHE A 15 4.98 0.01 6.01
CA PHE A 15 5.41 1.38 5.74
C PHE A 15 4.22 2.33 5.58
N ILE A 16 3.26 1.99 4.71
CA ILE A 16 2.07 2.85 4.49
C ILE A 16 1.20 2.93 5.75
N GLY A 17 1.05 1.83 6.50
CA GLY A 17 0.33 1.84 7.78
C GLY A 17 0.97 2.80 8.78
N ALA A 18 2.30 2.79 8.90
CA ALA A 18 3.03 3.72 9.76
C ALA A 18 2.97 5.17 9.26
N ALA A 19 3.00 5.40 7.94
CA ALA A 19 2.86 6.73 7.36
C ALA A 19 1.49 7.34 7.66
N TYR A 20 0.40 6.59 7.46
CA TYR A 20 -0.96 7.06 7.74
C TYR A 20 -1.18 7.29 9.24
N ALA A 21 -0.62 6.42 10.10
CA ALA A 21 -0.65 6.62 11.54
C ALA A 21 0.04 7.93 11.96
N LYS A 22 1.17 8.31 11.33
CA LYS A 22 1.86 9.59 11.59
C LYS A 22 1.03 10.79 11.12
N VAL A 23 0.42 10.71 9.94
CA VAL A 23 -0.48 11.76 9.43
C VAL A 23 -1.64 11.99 10.40
N LEU A 24 -2.30 10.90 10.83
CA LEU A 24 -3.37 10.98 11.81
C LEU A 24 -2.89 11.50 13.17
N ALA A 25 -1.71 11.10 13.64
CA ALA A 25 -1.12 11.65 14.87
C ALA A 25 -0.84 13.16 14.76
N GLY A 26 -0.46 13.65 13.57
CA GLY A 26 -0.35 15.08 13.29
C GLY A 26 -1.69 15.82 13.43
N PHE A 27 -2.76 15.27 12.86
CA PHE A 27 -4.12 15.81 13.04
C PHE A 27 -4.56 15.78 14.50
N ILE A 28 -4.32 14.66 15.21
CA ILE A 28 -4.65 14.51 16.63
C ILE A 28 -3.96 15.59 17.46
N ARG A 29 -2.68 15.86 17.18
CA ARG A 29 -1.90 16.88 17.88
C ARG A 29 -2.44 18.29 17.64
N ASP A 30 -2.88 18.59 16.41
CA ASP A 30 -3.56 19.85 16.12
C ASP A 30 -4.93 19.91 16.83
N GLY A 31 -5.69 18.83 16.85
CA GLY A 31 -7.00 18.78 17.51
C GLY A 31 -6.97 18.81 19.04
N MET A 32 -5.87 18.38 19.66
CA MET A 32 -5.64 18.52 21.10
C MET A 32 -5.06 19.89 21.49
N ASN A 33 -4.68 20.71 20.52
CA ASN A 33 -4.11 22.04 20.75
C ASN A 33 -5.22 23.11 20.83
N PRO A 34 -5.42 23.78 21.97
CA PRO A 34 -6.47 24.79 22.13
C PRO A 34 -6.34 26.02 21.22
N LYS A 35 -5.17 26.21 20.58
CA LYS A 35 -4.94 27.32 19.64
C LYS A 35 -5.40 27.00 18.21
N SER A 36 -5.67 25.73 17.90
CA SER A 36 -6.18 25.32 16.60
C SER A 36 -7.63 25.77 16.41
N PRO A 37 -8.15 25.81 15.17
CA PRO A 37 -9.57 26.12 14.93
C PRO A 37 -10.50 25.14 15.66
N GLU A 38 -11.65 25.64 16.16
CA GLU A 38 -12.63 24.82 16.89
C GLU A 38 -13.10 23.59 16.10
N GLY A 39 -13.22 23.74 14.78
CA GLY A 39 -13.64 22.67 13.87
C GLY A 39 -12.74 21.44 13.83
N VAL A 40 -11.50 21.53 14.32
CA VAL A 40 -10.56 20.39 14.41
C VAL A 40 -10.36 19.88 15.84
N HIS A 41 -10.97 20.50 16.85
CA HIS A 41 -10.79 20.12 18.24
C HIS A 41 -11.25 18.69 18.53
N LEU A 42 -10.50 18.01 19.39
CA LEU A 42 -10.81 16.67 19.89
C LEU A 42 -11.17 16.72 21.39
N ASP A 43 -12.23 16.00 21.73
CA ASP A 43 -12.61 15.67 23.10
C ASP A 43 -11.98 14.33 23.50
N PRO A 44 -10.99 14.32 24.42
CA PRO A 44 -10.30 13.09 24.84
C PRO A 44 -11.16 12.17 25.70
N THR A 45 -12.37 12.59 26.11
CA THR A 45 -13.29 11.75 26.87
C THR A 45 -14.19 10.90 25.97
N GLU A 46 -14.34 11.31 24.71
CA GLU A 46 -15.18 10.69 23.70
C GLU A 46 -14.35 9.82 22.74
N PRO A 47 -14.94 8.78 22.12
CA PRO A 47 -14.23 7.98 21.13
C PRO A 47 -13.83 8.80 19.89
N LEU A 48 -12.67 8.48 19.32
CA LEU A 48 -12.27 8.92 17.99
C LEU A 48 -12.30 7.70 17.07
N TYR A 49 -13.28 7.66 16.16
CA TYR A 49 -13.49 6.55 15.24
C TYR A 49 -12.65 6.72 13.97
N ILE A 50 -11.90 5.67 13.62
CA ILE A 50 -11.15 5.55 12.38
C ILE A 50 -11.84 4.53 11.50
N ILE A 51 -12.55 4.98 10.48
CA ILE A 51 -13.34 4.13 9.58
C ILE A 51 -12.53 3.85 8.31
N GLU A 52 -12.11 2.60 8.14
CA GLU A 52 -11.53 2.15 6.89
C GLU A 52 -12.63 1.63 5.97
N LEU A 53 -12.80 2.29 4.83
CA LEU A 53 -13.78 1.92 3.81
C LEU A 53 -13.14 0.96 2.80
N GLY A 54 -13.81 -0.15 2.50
CA GLY A 54 -13.30 -1.15 1.55
C GLY A 54 -12.07 -1.89 2.08
N THR A 55 -12.13 -2.32 3.34
CA THR A 55 -10.99 -2.89 4.08
C THR A 55 -10.38 -4.14 3.43
N GLY A 56 -11.14 -4.87 2.62
CA GLY A 56 -10.65 -6.02 1.89
C GLY A 56 -10.10 -7.11 2.83
N SER A 57 -8.80 -7.39 2.75
CA SER A 57 -8.18 -8.40 3.62
C SER A 57 -8.04 -7.98 5.08
N GLY A 58 -8.02 -6.67 5.40
CA GLY A 58 -7.69 -6.19 6.74
C GLY A 58 -6.20 -6.13 7.09
N LYS A 59 -5.33 -6.44 6.12
CA LYS A 59 -3.87 -6.36 6.29
C LYS A 59 -3.39 -4.92 6.53
N PHE A 60 -3.95 -3.94 5.82
CA PHE A 60 -3.65 -2.53 6.07
C PHE A 60 -4.10 -2.09 7.47
N SER A 61 -5.34 -2.43 7.85
CA SER A 61 -5.90 -2.14 9.18
C SER A 61 -4.98 -2.63 10.30
N PHE A 62 -4.49 -3.87 10.18
CA PHE A 62 -3.54 -4.45 11.13
C PHE A 62 -2.28 -3.57 11.29
N TYR A 63 -1.68 -3.13 10.19
CA TYR A 63 -0.47 -2.32 10.24
C TYR A 63 -0.70 -0.92 10.79
N MET A 64 -1.76 -0.23 10.36
CA MET A 64 -2.06 1.11 10.85
C MET A 64 -2.43 1.09 12.34
N LEU A 65 -3.26 0.13 12.76
CA LEU A 65 -3.63 -0.03 14.17
C LEU A 65 -2.42 -0.36 15.04
N LYS A 66 -1.55 -1.27 14.59
CA LYS A 66 -0.31 -1.59 15.27
C LYS A 66 0.58 -0.35 15.43
N ALA A 67 0.77 0.42 14.37
CA ALA A 67 1.57 1.64 14.39
C ALA A 67 1.00 2.68 15.37
N LEU A 68 -0.32 2.88 15.42
CA LEU A 68 -0.97 3.78 16.38
C LEU A 68 -0.77 3.33 17.83
N ILE A 69 -0.90 2.02 18.11
CA ILE A 69 -0.69 1.47 19.46
C ILE A 69 0.76 1.60 19.91
N GLU A 70 1.72 1.46 19.00
CA GLU A 70 3.14 1.67 19.30
C GLU A 70 3.47 3.14 19.59
N MET A 71 2.66 4.07 19.08
CA MET A 71 2.77 5.50 19.36
C MET A 71 2.10 5.93 20.68
N LYS A 72 1.45 5.02 21.43
CA LYS A 72 0.62 5.34 22.61
C LYS A 72 1.27 6.28 23.63
N ASP A 73 2.57 6.18 23.85
CA ASP A 73 3.30 6.95 24.88
C ASP A 73 3.66 8.36 24.38
N THR A 74 3.51 8.61 23.07
CA THR A 74 3.78 9.88 22.39
C THR A 74 2.54 10.49 21.73
N LEU A 75 1.41 9.80 21.78
CA LEU A 75 0.16 10.24 21.19
C LEU A 75 -0.54 11.16 22.19
N ASP A 76 -0.92 12.35 21.73
CA ASP A 76 -1.56 13.38 22.58
C ASP A 76 -3.03 13.05 22.95
N PHE A 77 -3.55 11.89 22.53
CA PHE A 77 -4.92 11.42 22.73
C PHE A 77 -4.95 10.03 23.39
N PRO A 78 -5.92 9.72 24.27
CA PRO A 78 -5.98 8.43 24.94
C PRO A 78 -6.13 7.26 23.97
N ILE A 79 -5.17 6.33 23.96
CA ILE A 79 -5.15 5.19 23.02
C ILE A 79 -6.35 4.23 23.20
N ASP A 80 -6.96 4.21 24.39
CA ASP A 80 -8.17 3.44 24.69
C ASP A 80 -9.45 4.08 24.13
N LYS A 81 -9.37 5.34 23.69
CA LYS A 81 -10.47 6.07 23.05
C LYS A 81 -10.38 6.04 21.52
N LEU A 82 -9.29 5.53 20.96
CA LEU A 82 -9.18 5.27 19.54
C LEU A 82 -9.86 3.94 19.20
N VAL A 83 -10.87 4.00 18.33
CA VAL A 83 -11.60 2.82 17.84
C VAL A 83 -11.42 2.73 16.33
N TYR A 84 -10.67 1.73 15.89
CA TYR A 84 -10.54 1.41 14.48
C TYR A 84 -11.76 0.59 14.03
N VAL A 85 -12.36 0.94 12.90
CA VAL A 85 -13.57 0.30 12.37
C VAL A 85 -13.27 -0.18 10.95
N MET A 86 -13.18 -1.50 10.78
CA MET A 86 -13.04 -2.14 9.47
C MET A 86 -14.41 -2.25 8.80
N THR A 87 -14.57 -1.67 7.62
CA THR A 87 -15.82 -1.73 6.87
C THR A 87 -15.65 -2.25 5.45
N ASP A 88 -16.60 -3.07 5.02
CA ASP A 88 -16.73 -3.61 3.66
C ASP A 88 -18.20 -3.97 3.44
N PHE A 89 -18.65 -4.07 2.20
CA PHE A 89 -20.03 -4.44 1.88
C PHE A 89 -20.21 -5.97 1.77
N THR A 90 -19.12 -6.74 1.76
CA THR A 90 -19.13 -8.19 1.56
C THR A 90 -19.00 -8.98 2.87
N GLU A 91 -19.89 -9.96 3.05
CA GLU A 91 -19.90 -10.81 4.24
C GLU A 91 -18.68 -11.75 4.31
N SER A 92 -18.09 -12.11 3.16
CA SER A 92 -16.90 -12.97 3.12
C SER A 92 -15.68 -12.32 3.76
N ASN A 93 -15.44 -11.03 3.52
CA ASN A 93 -14.33 -10.30 4.14
C ASN A 93 -14.57 -10.15 5.65
N PHE A 94 -15.81 -9.82 6.03
CA PHE A 94 -16.22 -9.74 7.42
C PHE A 94 -15.96 -11.03 8.22
N ASN A 95 -16.37 -12.18 7.66
CA ASN A 95 -16.13 -13.48 8.29
C ASN A 95 -14.63 -13.81 8.40
N PHE A 96 -13.83 -13.43 7.41
CA PHE A 96 -12.38 -13.62 7.46
C PHE A 96 -11.73 -12.85 8.63
N TRP A 97 -12.09 -11.58 8.85
CA TRP A 97 -11.48 -10.77 9.90
C TRP A 97 -11.80 -11.27 11.30
N LYS A 98 -13.06 -11.70 11.52
CA LYS A 98 -13.57 -12.15 12.81
C LYS A 98 -12.74 -13.28 13.41
N ASP A 99 -12.31 -14.21 12.56
CA ASP A 99 -11.56 -15.39 12.96
C ASP A 99 -10.04 -15.20 12.80
N HIS A 100 -9.57 -14.03 12.35
CA HIS A 100 -8.15 -13.81 12.07
C HIS A 100 -7.33 -13.67 13.38
N PRO A 101 -6.34 -14.56 13.64
CA PRO A 101 -5.64 -14.61 14.92
C PRO A 101 -4.92 -13.32 15.32
N GLN A 102 -4.40 -12.56 14.34
CA GLN A 102 -3.72 -11.30 14.62
C GLN A 102 -4.66 -10.11 14.87
N LEU A 103 -5.94 -10.23 14.51
CA LEU A 103 -6.94 -9.19 14.79
C LEU A 103 -7.65 -9.44 16.13
N ALA A 104 -7.72 -10.71 16.56
CA ALA A 104 -8.40 -11.12 17.79
C ALA A 104 -8.00 -10.32 19.07
N PRO A 105 -6.72 -10.01 19.32
CA PRO A 105 -6.34 -9.19 20.48
C PRO A 105 -6.96 -7.79 20.47
N TYR A 106 -7.10 -7.17 19.30
CA TYR A 106 -7.64 -5.83 19.15
C TYR A 106 -9.16 -5.79 19.25
N PHE A 107 -9.85 -6.81 18.72
CA PHE A 107 -11.29 -6.97 18.96
C PHE A 107 -11.58 -7.15 20.45
N LYS A 108 -10.76 -7.95 21.15
CA LYS A 108 -10.91 -8.20 22.59
C LYS A 108 -10.65 -6.95 23.44
N SER A 109 -9.73 -6.08 23.02
CA SER A 109 -9.46 -4.82 23.74
C SER A 109 -10.48 -3.71 23.46
N GLY A 110 -11.32 -3.86 22.43
CA GLY A 110 -12.25 -2.84 21.96
C GLY A 110 -11.61 -1.76 21.09
N GLN A 111 -10.32 -1.90 20.75
CA GLN A 111 -9.60 -0.97 19.87
C GLN A 111 -9.89 -1.23 18.38
N LEU A 112 -10.46 -2.39 18.07
CA LEU A 112 -10.92 -2.77 16.74
C LEU A 112 -12.40 -3.19 16.80
N ASP A 113 -13.17 -2.66 15.87
CA ASP A 113 -14.54 -3.07 15.56
C ASP A 113 -14.68 -3.28 14.06
N SER A 114 -15.82 -3.84 13.64
CA SER A 114 -16.10 -4.12 12.22
C SER A 114 -17.57 -3.94 11.91
N ALA A 115 -17.88 -3.61 10.67
CA ALA A 115 -19.26 -3.47 10.21
C ALA A 115 -19.39 -3.80 8.73
N ILE A 116 -20.57 -4.30 8.34
CA ILE A 116 -21.00 -4.26 6.94
C ILE A 116 -21.49 -2.84 6.66
N PHE A 117 -20.92 -2.22 5.63
CA PHE A 117 -21.28 -0.86 5.22
C PHE A 117 -21.13 -0.68 3.72
N ASP A 118 -22.23 -0.30 3.06
CA ASP A 118 -22.24 0.11 1.67
C ASP A 118 -21.99 1.61 1.57
N ALA A 119 -20.76 1.96 1.17
CA ALA A 119 -20.33 3.34 0.99
C ALA A 119 -21.18 4.13 -0.03
N VAL A 120 -21.99 3.47 -0.88
CA VAL A 120 -22.88 4.10 -1.86
C VAL A 120 -24.22 4.51 -1.26
N ASN A 121 -24.80 3.66 -0.40
CA ASN A 121 -26.21 3.74 -0.01
C ASN A 121 -26.44 3.94 1.50
N ASP A 122 -25.56 3.44 2.35
CA ASP A 122 -25.82 3.41 3.79
C ASP A 122 -25.61 4.77 4.46
N GLU A 123 -26.53 5.13 5.37
CA GLU A 123 -26.51 6.38 6.13
C GLU A 123 -26.12 6.19 7.61
N SER A 124 -25.83 4.96 8.02
CA SER A 124 -25.40 4.63 9.38
C SER A 124 -24.55 3.36 9.37
N ILE A 125 -23.74 3.17 10.41
CA ILE A 125 -22.86 2.02 10.60
C ILE A 125 -23.21 1.40 11.95
N THR A 126 -23.62 0.13 11.95
CA THR A 126 -23.80 -0.64 13.19
C THR A 126 -22.55 -1.47 13.45
N LEU A 127 -21.85 -1.15 14.53
CA LEU A 127 -20.62 -1.83 14.92
C LEU A 127 -20.93 -3.22 15.48
N SER A 128 -20.26 -4.24 14.95
CA SER A 128 -20.63 -5.64 15.19
C SER A 128 -20.15 -6.17 16.53
N ASN A 129 -19.01 -5.69 17.03
CA ASN A 129 -18.45 -6.14 18.30
C ASN A 129 -19.05 -5.35 19.48
N SER A 130 -19.13 -4.03 19.38
CA SER A 130 -19.65 -3.16 20.46
C SER A 130 -21.17 -2.97 20.44
N GLY A 131 -21.83 -3.14 19.29
CA GLY A 131 -23.26 -2.82 19.11
C GLY A 131 -23.57 -1.33 18.99
N VAL A 132 -22.55 -0.46 18.98
CA VAL A 132 -22.73 0.99 18.82
C VAL A 132 -23.21 1.30 17.41
N VAL A 133 -24.15 2.24 17.29
CA VAL A 133 -24.64 2.73 15.99
C VAL A 133 -24.07 4.12 15.75
N LEU A 134 -23.27 4.25 14.70
CA LEU A 134 -22.75 5.52 14.19
C LEU A 134 -23.70 6.03 13.11
N GLY A 135 -24.21 7.23 13.27
CA GLY A 135 -25.09 7.90 12.31
C GLY A 135 -25.08 9.42 12.49
N PRO A 136 -25.92 10.16 11.76
CA PRO A 136 -25.95 11.61 11.78
C PRO A 136 -26.02 12.21 13.19
N GLY A 137 -25.05 13.06 13.53
CA GLY A 137 -24.95 13.75 14.84
C GLY A 137 -24.67 12.87 16.06
N THR A 138 -24.41 11.58 15.89
CA THR A 138 -24.16 10.64 17.01
C THR A 138 -22.71 10.66 17.51
N VAL A 139 -21.77 11.17 16.69
CA VAL A 139 -20.33 11.12 16.98
C VAL A 139 -19.82 12.51 17.38
N LYS A 140 -19.10 12.58 18.50
CA LYS A 140 -18.62 13.85 19.09
C LYS A 140 -17.32 14.35 18.49
N ASN A 141 -16.33 13.48 18.32
CA ASN A 141 -15.09 13.83 17.65
C ASN A 141 -15.26 13.81 16.13
N PRO A 142 -14.45 14.56 15.35
CA PRO A 142 -14.37 14.41 13.90
C PRO A 142 -14.18 12.95 13.50
N ILE A 143 -14.75 12.56 12.36
CA ILE A 143 -14.61 11.19 11.86
C ILE A 143 -13.31 11.08 11.08
N CYS A 144 -12.51 10.05 11.38
CA CYS A 144 -11.32 9.75 10.60
C CYS A 144 -11.70 8.69 9.55
N VAL A 145 -11.42 8.94 8.29
CA VAL A 145 -11.73 8.00 7.20
C VAL A 145 -10.44 7.61 6.49
N VAL A 146 -10.28 6.31 6.23
CA VAL A 146 -9.25 5.79 5.34
C VAL A 146 -9.92 5.13 4.13
N ALA A 147 -9.54 5.53 2.92
CA ALA A 147 -10.09 5.03 1.67
C ALA A 147 -8.94 4.69 0.70
N ASN A 148 -8.38 3.49 0.82
CA ASN A 148 -7.34 3.01 -0.09
C ASN A 148 -7.97 2.12 -1.16
N TYR A 149 -7.71 2.37 -2.45
CA TYR A 149 -8.27 1.58 -3.57
C TYR A 149 -9.78 1.43 -3.49
N LEU A 150 -10.44 2.54 -3.15
CA LEU A 150 -11.88 2.59 -3.02
C LEU A 150 -12.45 3.67 -3.94
N PHE A 151 -11.91 4.88 -3.91
CA PHE A 151 -12.50 5.98 -4.65
C PHE A 151 -12.43 5.72 -6.16
N ASP A 152 -11.47 4.94 -6.65
CA ASP A 152 -11.35 4.51 -8.05
C ASP A 152 -12.43 3.51 -8.50
N THR A 153 -13.16 2.91 -7.56
CA THR A 153 -14.26 1.94 -7.80
C THR A 153 -15.66 2.51 -7.57
N LEU A 154 -15.76 3.68 -6.91
CA LEU A 154 -17.04 4.36 -6.72
C LEU A 154 -17.49 5.07 -8.01
N CYS A 155 -18.77 5.46 -8.06
CA CYS A 155 -19.35 6.12 -9.24
C CYS A 155 -18.60 7.41 -9.61
N HIS A 156 -18.32 7.59 -10.90
CA HIS A 156 -17.79 8.82 -11.47
C HIS A 156 -18.71 9.29 -12.60
N ASP A 157 -18.97 10.59 -12.64
CA ASP A 157 -19.62 11.24 -13.78
C ASP A 157 -18.56 11.72 -14.76
N ILE A 158 -18.85 11.63 -16.05
CA ILE A 158 -17.91 11.97 -17.13
C ILE A 158 -18.27 13.36 -17.65
N PHE A 159 -17.27 14.23 -17.78
CA PHE A 159 -17.43 15.54 -18.38
C PHE A 159 -16.33 15.82 -19.40
N GLN A 160 -16.62 16.65 -20.38
CA GLN A 160 -15.62 17.27 -21.25
C GLN A 160 -15.84 18.78 -21.27
N VAL A 161 -14.73 19.52 -21.32
CA VAL A 161 -14.75 20.96 -21.60
C VAL A 161 -14.05 21.16 -22.93
N SER A 162 -14.81 21.52 -23.94
CA SER A 162 -14.27 21.82 -25.27
C SER A 162 -13.91 23.31 -25.40
N PRO A 163 -12.86 23.68 -26.16
CA PRO A 163 -12.53 25.07 -26.39
C PRO A 163 -13.69 25.81 -27.05
N GLY A 164 -13.99 27.00 -26.56
CA GLY A 164 -15.04 27.86 -27.07
C GLY A 164 -15.39 28.92 -26.04
N LEU A 165 -16.16 29.92 -26.45
CA LEU A 165 -16.57 31.02 -25.57
C LEU A 165 -18.04 30.82 -25.20
N THR A 166 -18.28 30.35 -23.98
CA THR A 166 -19.54 30.62 -23.28
C THR A 166 -19.69 32.13 -23.08
N PRO A 167 -20.91 32.65 -22.83
CA PRO A 167 -21.12 34.06 -22.52
C PRO A 167 -20.22 34.60 -21.38
N ASP A 168 -19.84 33.71 -20.45
CA ASP A 168 -19.00 34.02 -19.28
C ASP A 168 -17.50 33.82 -19.54
N GLY A 169 -17.11 33.52 -20.78
CA GLY A 169 -15.70 33.42 -21.21
C GLY A 169 -15.02 32.07 -20.93
N GLY A 170 -15.74 31.07 -20.44
CA GLY A 170 -15.27 29.68 -20.26
C GLY A 170 -15.56 28.77 -21.46
N GLY A 171 -15.03 27.54 -21.44
CA GLY A 171 -15.24 26.50 -22.46
C GLY A 171 -16.65 25.92 -22.45
N LEU A 172 -17.02 25.18 -23.50
CA LEU A 172 -18.31 24.50 -23.56
C LEU A 172 -18.23 23.18 -22.77
N LEU A 173 -18.95 23.12 -21.65
CA LEU A 173 -19.10 21.93 -20.81
C LEU A 173 -20.08 20.91 -21.44
N LYS A 174 -19.72 19.64 -21.35
CA LYS A 174 -20.49 18.52 -21.86
C LYS A 174 -20.53 17.39 -20.85
N GLU A 175 -21.68 16.73 -20.69
CA GLU A 175 -21.76 15.44 -20.00
C GLU A 175 -21.36 14.32 -20.96
N GLY A 176 -20.63 13.33 -20.45
CA GLY A 176 -20.33 12.10 -21.15
C GLY A 176 -21.31 11.00 -20.75
N LEU A 177 -22.05 10.49 -21.73
CA LEU A 177 -22.93 9.34 -21.59
C LEU A 177 -22.26 8.11 -22.18
N ILE A 178 -22.36 6.98 -21.47
CA ILE A 178 -21.78 5.71 -21.89
C ILE A 178 -22.89 4.70 -22.21
N SER A 179 -22.81 4.10 -23.39
CA SER A 179 -23.56 2.89 -23.73
C SER A 179 -22.63 1.70 -23.57
N VAL A 180 -22.97 0.78 -22.65
CA VAL A 180 -22.18 -0.42 -22.37
C VAL A 180 -22.84 -1.61 -23.05
N GLY A 181 -22.09 -2.29 -23.93
CA GLY A 181 -22.49 -3.53 -24.57
C GLY A 181 -21.43 -4.62 -24.41
N SER A 182 -21.61 -5.73 -25.11
CA SER A 182 -20.58 -6.75 -25.27
C SER A 182 -19.96 -6.68 -26.66
N LYS A 183 -18.66 -6.98 -26.75
CA LYS A 183 -17.95 -7.27 -28.01
C LYS A 183 -18.52 -8.50 -28.73
N ARG A 184 -19.29 -9.34 -28.03
CA ARG A 184 -20.03 -10.46 -28.63
C ARG A 184 -21.41 -10.03 -29.03
N SER A 185 -21.87 -10.53 -30.18
CA SER A 185 -23.25 -10.34 -30.65
C SER A 185 -24.29 -11.03 -29.77
N ASP A 186 -23.89 -12.07 -29.03
CA ASP A 186 -24.73 -12.83 -28.12
C ASP A 186 -23.91 -13.23 -26.89
N GLU A 187 -24.46 -12.98 -25.70
CA GLU A 187 -23.90 -13.39 -24.42
C GLU A 187 -24.83 -14.44 -23.81
N PRO A 188 -24.43 -15.73 -23.80
CA PRO A 188 -25.29 -16.81 -23.33
C PRO A 188 -25.72 -16.65 -21.86
N ASP A 189 -24.87 -16.04 -21.06
CA ASP A 189 -25.13 -15.69 -19.66
C ASP A 189 -24.65 -14.26 -19.37
N PRO A 190 -25.57 -13.27 -19.29
CA PRO A 190 -25.22 -11.88 -18.98
C PRO A 190 -24.75 -11.69 -17.52
N LEU A 191 -24.85 -12.71 -16.67
CA LEU A 191 -24.39 -12.68 -15.27
C LEU A 191 -23.02 -13.34 -15.08
N GLU A 192 -22.40 -13.87 -16.15
CA GLU A 192 -21.05 -14.42 -16.07
C GLU A 192 -20.04 -13.32 -15.65
N PRO A 193 -19.28 -13.47 -14.55
CA PRO A 193 -18.36 -12.43 -14.09
C PRO A 193 -17.30 -12.00 -15.13
N GLU A 194 -16.93 -12.91 -16.03
CA GLU A 194 -15.95 -12.68 -17.09
C GLU A 194 -16.46 -11.78 -18.22
N ILE A 195 -17.76 -11.42 -18.23
CA ILE A 195 -18.34 -10.49 -19.20
C ILE A 195 -17.67 -9.12 -19.18
N ILE A 196 -17.12 -8.71 -18.03
CA ILE A 196 -16.41 -7.44 -17.84
C ILE A 196 -15.21 -7.28 -18.79
N LYS A 197 -14.54 -8.38 -19.15
CA LYS A 197 -13.39 -8.38 -20.09
C LYS A 197 -13.83 -8.15 -21.53
N ARG A 198 -15.13 -8.28 -21.80
CA ARG A 198 -15.76 -8.18 -23.12
C ARG A 198 -16.61 -6.94 -23.28
N PHE A 199 -16.59 -6.01 -22.33
CA PHE A 199 -17.29 -4.74 -22.46
C PHE A 199 -16.84 -3.99 -23.72
N ASP A 200 -17.83 -3.49 -24.45
CA ASP A 200 -17.68 -2.58 -25.57
C ASP A 200 -18.40 -1.27 -25.22
N ASN A 201 -17.63 -0.22 -25.01
CA ASN A 201 -18.11 1.03 -24.42
C ASN A 201 -18.14 2.12 -25.50
N HIS A 202 -19.31 2.70 -25.73
CA HIS A 202 -19.52 3.74 -26.73
C HIS A 202 -19.92 5.03 -26.03
N PHE A 203 -19.15 6.10 -26.26
CA PHE A 203 -19.32 7.37 -25.57
C PHE A 203 -20.03 8.39 -26.47
N ARG A 204 -20.91 9.20 -25.85
CA ARG A 204 -21.57 10.36 -26.46
C ARG A 204 -21.41 11.54 -25.52
N TYR A 205 -21.19 12.73 -26.08
CA TYR A 205 -21.04 13.96 -25.30
C TYR A 205 -22.12 14.97 -25.66
N ASP A 206 -22.92 15.36 -24.67
CA ASP A 206 -24.05 16.28 -24.83
C ASP A 206 -23.78 17.58 -24.07
N ASP A 207 -24.10 18.73 -24.68
CA ASP A 207 -23.84 20.05 -24.07
C ASP A 207 -24.69 20.25 -22.82
N ILE A 208 -24.07 20.76 -21.75
CA ILE A 208 -24.71 21.06 -20.48
C ILE A 208 -24.21 22.42 -19.94
N SER A 209 -24.78 22.85 -18.83
CA SER A 209 -24.31 23.99 -18.04
C SER A 209 -23.77 23.55 -16.69
N ALA A 210 -22.97 24.39 -16.04
CA ALA A 210 -22.39 24.09 -14.73
C ALA A 210 -23.43 23.87 -13.61
N ASP A 211 -24.69 24.31 -13.77
CA ASP A 211 -25.81 24.02 -12.86
C ASP A 211 -26.39 22.58 -13.04
N TYR A 212 -25.57 21.66 -13.55
CA TYR A 212 -25.93 20.27 -13.85
C TYR A 212 -26.54 19.54 -12.64
N TYR A 213 -25.91 19.69 -11.48
CA TYR A 213 -26.34 19.05 -10.24
C TYR A 213 -27.41 19.89 -9.54
N LYS A 214 -28.67 19.44 -9.64
CA LYS A 214 -29.84 20.14 -9.09
C LYS A 214 -30.37 19.56 -7.79
N ASN A 215 -29.95 18.34 -7.42
CA ASN A 215 -30.44 17.59 -6.26
C ASN A 215 -29.30 16.76 -5.64
N GLU A 216 -28.42 17.41 -4.88
CA GLU A 216 -27.26 16.81 -4.19
C GLU A 216 -27.25 17.09 -2.68
N GLY A 217 -28.40 17.45 -2.11
CA GLY A 217 -28.57 17.50 -0.67
C GLY A 217 -27.75 18.60 0.02
N GLY A 218 -27.62 19.75 -0.64
CA GLY A 218 -26.84 20.90 -0.18
C GLY A 218 -25.47 21.04 -0.84
N ASP A 219 -24.99 20.02 -1.56
CA ASP A 219 -23.70 20.08 -2.27
C ASP A 219 -23.78 20.82 -3.62
N GLU A 220 -24.97 21.20 -4.10
CA GLU A 220 -25.18 21.81 -5.43
C GLU A 220 -24.26 23.01 -5.68
N PRO A 221 -24.13 24.01 -4.77
CA PRO A 221 -23.25 25.16 -4.99
C PRO A 221 -21.77 24.78 -5.06
N HIS A 222 -21.37 23.71 -4.36
CA HIS A 222 -19.98 23.24 -4.33
C HIS A 222 -19.63 22.52 -5.64
N LEU A 223 -20.55 21.71 -6.16
CA LEU A 223 -20.39 20.99 -7.43
C LEU A 223 -20.42 21.95 -8.62
N GLU A 224 -21.33 22.94 -8.61
CA GLU A 224 -21.37 23.99 -9.63
C GLU A 224 -20.05 24.76 -9.69
N ARG A 225 -19.48 25.16 -8.53
CA ARG A 225 -18.18 25.82 -8.47
C ARG A 225 -17.06 24.98 -9.09
N ILE A 226 -17.05 23.66 -8.85
CA ILE A 226 -16.05 22.75 -9.43
C ILE A 226 -16.19 22.70 -10.96
N LEU A 227 -17.40 22.59 -11.48
CA LEU A 227 -17.65 22.56 -12.93
C LEU A 227 -17.26 23.90 -13.58
N LYS A 228 -17.64 25.04 -12.99
CA LYS A 228 -17.23 26.39 -13.43
C LYS A 228 -15.70 26.54 -13.45
N TRP A 229 -15.00 25.99 -12.45
CA TRP A 229 -13.54 26.01 -12.41
C TRP A 229 -12.94 25.30 -13.63
N TYR A 230 -13.45 24.12 -13.97
CA TYR A 230 -12.97 23.38 -15.14
C TYR A 230 -13.36 24.04 -16.47
N GLU A 231 -14.57 24.62 -16.58
CA GLU A 231 -14.99 25.41 -17.73
C GLU A 231 -13.99 26.52 -18.05
N GLN A 232 -13.58 27.30 -17.05
CA GLN A 232 -12.62 28.38 -17.24
C GLN A 232 -11.22 27.86 -17.52
N TYR A 233 -10.75 26.86 -16.78
CA TYR A 233 -9.40 26.34 -16.88
C TYR A 233 -9.11 25.72 -18.27
N PHE A 234 -10.07 24.97 -18.83
CA PHE A 234 -9.94 24.35 -20.15
C PHE A 234 -10.54 25.17 -21.29
N GLY A 235 -11.25 26.26 -20.98
CA GLY A 235 -11.89 27.13 -21.98
C GLY A 235 -10.93 27.92 -22.86
N SER A 236 -9.69 28.12 -22.41
CA SER A 236 -8.67 28.81 -23.20
C SER A 236 -8.37 28.07 -24.51
N SER A 237 -8.43 28.80 -25.63
CA SER A 237 -8.23 28.28 -26.99
C SER A 237 -6.88 27.61 -27.25
N SER A 238 -5.87 27.82 -26.39
CA SER A 238 -4.53 27.22 -26.52
C SER A 238 -4.43 25.81 -25.94
N GLY A 239 -5.44 25.34 -25.19
CA GLY A 239 -5.35 24.14 -24.35
C GLY A 239 -5.96 22.86 -24.89
N GLY A 240 -6.67 22.89 -26.03
CA GLY A 240 -7.30 21.72 -26.64
C GLY A 240 -8.49 21.11 -25.88
N GLY A 241 -8.95 21.77 -24.80
CA GLY A 241 -10.00 21.27 -23.92
C GLY A 241 -9.48 20.31 -22.84
N GLY A 242 -10.41 19.70 -22.09
CA GLY A 242 -10.09 18.73 -21.05
C GLY A 242 -11.20 17.70 -20.84
N SER A 243 -10.83 16.53 -20.34
CA SER A 243 -11.73 15.43 -20.01
C SER A 243 -11.65 15.13 -18.53
N ILE A 244 -12.79 15.18 -17.85
CA ILE A 244 -12.88 15.18 -16.40
C ILE A 244 -13.73 14.01 -15.95
N LEU A 245 -13.21 13.24 -15.00
CA LEU A 245 -14.00 12.34 -14.19
C LEU A 245 -14.30 13.05 -12.88
N LEU A 246 -15.56 13.28 -12.56
CA LEU A 246 -15.97 13.83 -11.27
C LEU A 246 -16.31 12.66 -10.33
N PRO A 247 -15.56 12.43 -9.23
CA PRO A 247 -15.74 11.29 -8.33
C PRO A 247 -16.96 11.49 -7.41
N ILE A 248 -18.15 11.58 -8.02
CA ILE A 248 -19.40 11.90 -7.34
C ILE A 248 -19.76 10.88 -6.26
N GLY A 249 -19.40 9.60 -6.46
CA GLY A 249 -19.60 8.54 -5.48
C GLY A 249 -18.78 8.76 -4.21
N ALA A 250 -17.51 9.17 -4.35
CA ALA A 250 -16.66 9.52 -3.23
C ALA A 250 -17.16 10.76 -2.49
N ILE A 251 -17.55 11.81 -3.23
CA ILE A 251 -18.12 13.04 -2.65
C ILE A 251 -19.37 12.72 -1.82
N ARG A 252 -20.30 11.93 -2.36
CA ARG A 252 -21.53 11.52 -1.65
C ARG A 252 -21.22 10.65 -0.42
N ALA A 253 -20.24 9.75 -0.50
CA ALA A 253 -19.81 8.93 0.64
C ALA A 253 -19.22 9.79 1.77
N ILE A 254 -18.35 10.74 1.42
CA ILE A 254 -17.76 11.71 2.34
C ILE A 254 -18.85 12.57 2.99
N ARG A 255 -19.85 13.06 2.24
CA ARG A 255 -20.97 13.82 2.80
C ARG A 255 -21.74 13.00 3.84
N ARG A 256 -22.09 11.75 3.53
CA ARG A 256 -22.82 10.86 4.47
C ARG A 256 -22.04 10.62 5.76
N LEU A 257 -20.75 10.30 5.64
CA LEU A 257 -19.89 10.09 6.82
C LEU A 257 -19.67 11.39 7.60
N GLY A 258 -19.48 12.52 6.91
CA GLY A 258 -19.36 13.83 7.53
C GLY A 258 -20.60 14.23 8.32
N ALA A 259 -21.79 13.77 7.93
CA ALA A 259 -23.02 14.02 8.68
C ALA A 259 -22.99 13.43 10.10
N PHE A 260 -22.15 12.41 10.37
CA PHE A 260 -22.06 11.77 11.68
C PHE A 260 -21.52 12.73 12.75
N THR A 261 -20.77 13.75 12.32
CA THR A 261 -19.97 14.66 13.15
C THR A 261 -20.24 16.14 12.84
N ASN A 262 -21.37 16.43 12.19
CA ASN A 262 -21.78 17.75 11.72
C ASN A 262 -20.75 18.40 10.77
N GLY A 263 -20.29 17.64 9.78
CA GLY A 263 -19.37 18.11 8.74
C GLY A 263 -17.91 18.19 9.18
N ARG A 264 -17.51 17.49 10.26
CA ARG A 264 -16.10 17.44 10.72
C ARG A 264 -15.46 16.11 10.38
N ALA A 265 -14.47 16.10 9.50
CA ALA A 265 -13.84 14.87 9.05
C ALA A 265 -12.36 15.08 8.73
N VAL A 266 -11.56 14.04 8.90
CA VAL A 266 -10.24 13.92 8.27
C VAL A 266 -10.25 12.66 7.42
N VAL A 267 -9.90 12.78 6.15
CA VAL A 267 -9.93 11.67 5.18
C VAL A 267 -8.54 11.48 4.62
N ILE A 268 -8.00 10.26 4.70
CA ILE A 268 -6.76 9.86 4.03
C ILE A 268 -7.13 8.88 2.92
N SER A 269 -6.78 9.21 1.69
CA SER A 269 -7.13 8.41 0.52
C SER A 269 -5.89 8.08 -0.29
N GLY A 270 -5.78 6.84 -0.73
CA GLY A 270 -4.67 6.34 -1.55
C GLY A 270 -5.21 5.61 -2.77
N ASP A 271 -5.09 6.22 -3.95
CA ASP A 271 -5.64 5.66 -5.20
C ASP A 271 -4.77 5.95 -6.43
N LYS A 272 -5.05 5.24 -7.52
CA LYS A 272 -4.61 5.69 -8.84
C LYS A 272 -5.41 6.94 -9.21
N GLY A 273 -4.72 8.05 -9.43
CA GLY A 273 -5.41 9.31 -9.66
C GLY A 273 -4.48 10.46 -9.94
N ASN A 274 -5.08 11.62 -10.20
CA ASN A 274 -4.41 12.85 -10.56
C ASN A 274 -4.98 14.02 -9.76
N ASN A 275 -4.10 14.92 -9.32
CA ASN A 275 -4.41 16.14 -8.59
C ASN A 275 -3.92 17.39 -9.32
N ASN A 276 -3.08 17.25 -10.36
CA ASN A 276 -2.70 18.35 -11.23
C ASN A 276 -3.71 18.43 -12.40
N PRO A 277 -4.47 19.52 -12.55
CA PRO A 277 -5.43 19.71 -13.64
C PRO A 277 -4.83 19.61 -15.05
N GLU A 278 -3.54 19.90 -15.23
CA GLU A 278 -2.86 19.73 -16.52
C GLU A 278 -2.91 18.29 -17.04
N GLN A 279 -3.02 17.30 -16.13
CA GLN A 279 -3.11 15.88 -16.48
C GLN A 279 -4.48 15.48 -17.07
N PHE A 280 -5.46 16.40 -17.07
CA PHE A 280 -6.79 16.19 -17.65
C PHE A 280 -6.95 16.84 -19.04
N ARG A 281 -5.89 17.44 -19.60
CA ARG A 281 -5.95 18.06 -20.93
C ARG A 281 -6.23 17.05 -22.03
N GLY A 282 -6.95 17.52 -23.05
CA GLY A 282 -7.34 16.73 -24.21
C GLY A 282 -8.75 16.16 -24.08
N LEU A 283 -9.39 16.00 -25.25
CA LEU A 283 -10.72 15.40 -25.38
C LEU A 283 -10.54 13.91 -25.65
N LEU A 284 -10.69 13.10 -24.61
CA LEU A 284 -10.45 11.67 -24.60
C LEU A 284 -11.58 10.97 -23.85
N ASP A 285 -11.92 9.76 -24.29
CA ASP A 285 -12.79 8.88 -23.53
C ASP A 285 -12.03 8.36 -22.29
N PRO A 286 -12.70 8.17 -21.14
CA PRO A 286 -12.05 7.67 -19.94
C PRO A 286 -11.54 6.25 -20.14
N HIS A 287 -10.31 6.00 -19.71
CA HIS A 287 -9.77 4.65 -19.67
C HIS A 287 -10.36 3.87 -18.49
N ILE A 288 -10.98 2.72 -18.78
CA ILE A 288 -11.53 1.80 -17.79
C ILE A 288 -10.56 0.62 -17.64
N ALA A 289 -9.92 0.49 -16.49
CA ALA A 289 -9.05 -0.64 -16.18
C ALA A 289 -9.89 -1.84 -15.72
N VAL A 290 -9.58 -3.05 -16.19
CA VAL A 290 -10.33 -4.27 -15.84
C VAL A 290 -9.41 -5.33 -15.22
N HIS A 291 -9.63 -5.66 -13.94
CA HIS A 291 -8.87 -6.63 -13.15
C HIS A 291 -9.77 -7.35 -12.14
N GLY A 292 -10.63 -8.27 -12.59
CA GLY A 292 -11.63 -8.95 -11.73
C GLY A 292 -12.78 -8.05 -11.25
N SER A 293 -12.57 -6.72 -11.26
CA SER A 293 -13.53 -5.63 -11.23
C SER A 293 -13.11 -4.59 -12.29
N PHE A 294 -13.76 -3.42 -12.34
CA PHE A 294 -13.25 -2.26 -13.07
C PHE A 294 -12.91 -1.10 -12.15
N SER A 295 -11.96 -0.25 -12.57
CA SER A 295 -11.66 1.01 -11.91
C SER A 295 -11.27 2.10 -12.91
N VAL A 296 -11.29 3.36 -12.45
CA VAL A 296 -10.95 4.55 -13.23
C VAL A 296 -10.00 5.46 -12.44
N MET A 297 -9.37 6.43 -13.11
CA MET A 297 -8.47 7.37 -12.42
C MET A 297 -9.26 8.32 -11.52
N VAL A 298 -8.89 8.40 -10.25
CA VAL A 298 -9.49 9.33 -9.29
C VAL A 298 -9.03 10.75 -9.58
N ASN A 299 -9.98 11.66 -9.71
CA ASN A 299 -9.70 13.09 -9.80
C ASN A 299 -9.61 13.70 -8.39
N TYR A 300 -8.41 13.64 -7.82
CA TYR A 300 -8.12 14.20 -6.51
C TYR A 300 -8.20 15.73 -6.48
N HIS A 301 -8.01 16.40 -7.62
CA HIS A 301 -8.22 17.85 -7.70
C HIS A 301 -9.68 18.21 -7.39
N ALA A 302 -10.66 17.53 -8.01
CA ALA A 302 -12.06 17.78 -7.74
C ALA A 302 -12.46 17.50 -6.29
N ILE A 303 -11.92 16.43 -5.68
CA ILE A 303 -12.12 16.14 -4.25
C ILE A 303 -11.52 17.26 -3.40
N GLY A 304 -10.29 17.70 -3.67
CA GLY A 304 -9.67 18.80 -2.94
C GLY A 304 -10.44 20.11 -3.05
N SER A 305 -10.95 20.41 -4.24
CA SER A 305 -11.82 21.56 -4.51
C SER A 305 -13.14 21.47 -3.76
N TYR A 306 -13.75 20.28 -3.65
CA TYR A 306 -14.95 20.05 -2.85
C TYR A 306 -14.71 20.36 -1.37
N PHE A 307 -13.66 19.80 -0.77
CA PHE A 307 -13.31 20.07 0.63
C PHE A 307 -13.03 21.56 0.87
N THR A 308 -12.31 22.20 -0.04
CA THR A 308 -12.02 23.64 0.06
C THR A 308 -13.29 24.48 -0.10
N SER A 309 -14.21 24.09 -0.97
CA SER A 309 -15.49 24.78 -1.11
C SER A 309 -16.34 24.67 0.17
N ARG A 310 -16.19 23.56 0.92
CA ARG A 310 -16.90 23.23 2.17
C ARG A 310 -16.21 23.71 3.45
N GLY A 311 -15.45 24.79 3.38
CA GLY A 311 -14.77 25.36 4.56
C GLY A 311 -13.52 24.60 5.02
N GLY A 312 -13.19 23.49 4.37
CA GLY A 312 -12.04 22.63 4.64
C GLY A 312 -10.80 22.96 3.80
N PHE A 313 -9.89 21.99 3.70
CA PHE A 313 -8.68 22.05 2.88
C PHE A 313 -8.21 20.65 2.46
N ALA A 314 -7.27 20.62 1.51
CA ALA A 314 -6.64 19.41 1.00
C ALA A 314 -5.11 19.50 1.04
N LEU A 315 -4.47 18.37 1.31
CA LEU A 315 -3.04 18.14 1.20
C LEU A 315 -2.83 17.04 0.16
N HIS A 316 -2.11 17.35 -0.91
CA HIS A 316 -1.82 16.39 -1.96
C HIS A 316 -0.34 16.09 -2.05
N ASN A 317 0.02 14.85 -2.38
CA ASN A 317 1.35 14.55 -2.88
C ASN A 317 1.50 15.17 -4.29
N PRO A 318 2.51 16.02 -4.54
CA PRO A 318 2.70 16.73 -5.82
C PRO A 318 3.34 15.86 -6.91
N GLN A 319 3.83 14.66 -6.59
CA GLN A 319 4.47 13.74 -7.55
C GLN A 319 3.50 13.40 -8.69
N GLU A 320 3.91 13.69 -9.92
CA GLU A 320 3.08 13.45 -11.11
C GLU A 320 3.17 12.00 -11.60
N GLU A 321 4.38 11.45 -11.61
CA GLU A 321 4.67 10.05 -11.98
C GLU A 321 4.55 9.14 -10.75
N ALA A 322 3.32 8.89 -10.32
CA ALA A 322 3.04 8.05 -9.16
C ALA A 322 2.06 6.92 -9.53
N SER A 323 2.38 5.69 -9.11
CA SER A 323 1.47 4.54 -9.24
C SER A 323 0.37 4.55 -8.16
N LEU A 324 0.61 5.29 -7.07
CA LEU A 324 -0.33 5.53 -5.98
C LEU A 324 -0.22 7.00 -5.57
N LYS A 325 -1.31 7.77 -5.69
CA LYS A 325 -1.40 9.11 -5.10
C LYS A 325 -2.10 9.03 -3.77
N VAL A 326 -1.47 9.62 -2.76
CA VAL A 326 -2.04 9.76 -1.42
C VAL A 326 -2.38 11.22 -1.18
N SER A 327 -3.61 11.48 -0.74
CA SER A 327 -4.09 12.80 -0.36
C SER A 327 -4.75 12.76 1.02
N THR A 328 -4.66 13.86 1.75
CA THR A 328 -5.36 14.05 3.02
C THR A 328 -6.29 15.25 2.94
N PHE A 329 -7.50 15.12 3.44
CA PHE A 329 -8.54 16.14 3.36
C PHE A 329 -9.12 16.40 4.73
N VAL A 330 -9.45 17.65 5.04
CA VAL A 330 -10.03 18.03 6.34
C VAL A 330 -11.26 18.90 6.13
N LEU A 331 -12.37 18.53 6.78
CA LEU A 331 -13.55 19.36 6.96
C LEU A 331 -13.63 19.80 8.43
N THR A 332 -13.99 21.06 8.64
CA THR A 332 -14.01 21.71 9.96
C THR A 332 -15.43 21.93 10.50
N GLY A 333 -16.47 21.48 9.79
CA GLY A 333 -17.88 21.68 10.15
C GLY A 333 -18.38 23.12 9.92
N ASP A 334 -17.53 24.03 9.45
CA ASP A 334 -17.94 25.36 9.02
C ASP A 334 -18.51 25.28 7.60
N ASP A 335 -19.80 24.96 7.54
CA ASP A 335 -20.57 24.97 6.29
C ASP A 335 -21.11 26.36 5.97
N THR A 336 -20.74 27.40 6.73
CA THR A 336 -21.18 28.75 6.36
C THR A 336 -20.51 29.12 5.04
N PRO A 337 -21.29 29.44 3.98
CA PRO A 337 -20.76 30.23 2.89
C PRO A 337 -20.22 31.49 3.57
N CYS A 338 -18.91 31.74 3.47
CA CYS A 338 -18.22 32.76 4.25
C CYS A 338 -19.08 34.04 4.33
N PRO A 339 -19.44 34.54 5.54
CA PRO A 339 -20.55 35.47 5.75
C PRO A 339 -20.29 36.91 5.28
N THR A 340 -19.38 37.10 4.33
CA THR A 340 -19.11 38.37 3.67
C THR A 340 -19.77 38.39 2.30
N PRO A 341 -20.94 39.05 2.15
CA PRO A 341 -21.48 39.41 0.85
C PRO A 341 -20.40 40.14 0.03
N GLY A 342 -20.08 39.63 -1.17
CA GLY A 342 -19.08 40.19 -2.09
C GLY A 342 -17.81 39.35 -2.30
N LEU A 343 -17.53 38.36 -1.45
CA LEU A 343 -16.43 37.39 -1.67
C LEU A 343 -16.87 36.11 -2.41
N ASP A 344 -18.15 36.00 -2.75
CA ASP A 344 -18.76 34.92 -3.53
C ASP A 344 -19.20 35.39 -4.93
N GLU A 345 -18.66 36.53 -5.41
CA GLU A 345 -18.81 36.90 -6.82
C GLU A 345 -18.08 35.89 -7.70
N ASP A 346 -18.63 35.60 -8.89
CA ASP A 346 -18.32 34.49 -9.83
C ASP A 346 -16.83 34.35 -10.28
N GLY A 347 -15.88 35.04 -9.63
CA GLY A 347 -14.42 35.04 -9.84
C GLY A 347 -13.56 34.52 -8.67
N SER A 348 -14.08 34.50 -7.43
CA SER A 348 -13.25 34.42 -6.20
C SER A 348 -12.72 33.03 -5.81
N TRP A 349 -13.03 32.02 -6.65
CA TRP A 349 -12.72 30.60 -6.46
C TRP A 349 -11.98 30.00 -7.66
N LEU A 350 -11.64 30.82 -8.66
CA LEU A 350 -11.12 30.37 -9.94
C LEU A 350 -9.60 30.52 -10.00
N GLY A 351 -8.98 29.76 -10.91
CA GLY A 351 -7.52 29.68 -11.00
C GLY A 351 -6.91 29.26 -9.66
N ASP A 352 -5.86 29.97 -9.25
CA ASP A 352 -5.08 29.64 -8.04
C ASP A 352 -5.79 30.00 -6.73
N ALA A 353 -6.90 30.76 -6.78
CA ALA A 353 -7.60 31.23 -5.58
C ALA A 353 -8.12 30.07 -4.71
N ILE A 354 -8.49 28.94 -5.30
CA ILE A 354 -8.92 27.76 -4.54
C ILE A 354 -7.74 27.11 -3.81
N SER A 355 -6.59 27.00 -4.47
CA SER A 355 -5.35 26.49 -3.88
C SER A 355 -4.87 27.39 -2.75
N ASP A 356 -4.84 28.70 -2.96
CA ASP A 356 -4.46 29.69 -1.95
C ASP A 356 -5.34 29.60 -0.69
N ARG A 357 -6.65 29.39 -0.86
CA ARG A 357 -7.58 29.20 0.25
C ARG A 357 -7.33 27.88 0.99
N SER A 358 -7.07 26.80 0.25
CA SER A 358 -6.71 25.50 0.84
C SER A 358 -5.44 25.64 1.68
N ASP A 359 -4.40 26.26 1.13
CA ASP A 359 -3.11 26.45 1.80
C ASP A 359 -3.22 27.34 3.04
N ALA A 360 -3.97 28.43 2.95
CA ALA A 360 -4.23 29.31 4.08
C ALA A 360 -4.89 28.57 5.25
N ARG A 361 -5.87 27.70 4.97
CA ARG A 361 -6.54 26.88 5.99
C ARG A 361 -5.65 25.75 6.50
N ALA A 362 -4.90 25.08 5.62
CA ALA A 362 -3.95 24.05 5.99
C ALA A 362 -2.89 24.57 6.98
N SER A 363 -2.47 25.83 6.84
CA SER A 363 -1.52 26.48 7.75
C SER A 363 -1.97 26.55 9.22
N THR A 364 -3.28 26.39 9.47
CA THR A 364 -3.85 26.32 10.83
C THR A 364 -3.67 24.97 11.50
N CYS A 365 -3.27 23.94 10.75
CA CYS A 365 -2.98 22.58 11.22
C CYS A 365 -1.51 22.22 10.92
N PRO A 366 -0.53 22.88 11.59
CA PRO A 366 0.88 22.74 11.25
C PRO A 366 1.43 21.34 11.54
N HIS A 367 0.90 20.60 12.53
CA HIS A 367 1.41 19.26 12.84
C HIS A 367 0.93 18.24 11.81
N LEU A 368 -0.31 18.35 11.34
CA LEU A 368 -0.83 17.58 10.21
C LEU A 368 -0.01 17.85 8.95
N CYS A 369 0.19 19.13 8.59
CA CYS A 369 0.97 19.51 7.42
C CYS A 369 2.40 18.95 7.46
N GLN A 370 3.07 19.04 8.62
CA GLN A 370 4.41 18.50 8.79
C GLN A 370 4.44 16.96 8.70
N ALA A 371 3.46 16.29 9.31
CA ALA A 371 3.35 14.83 9.26
C ALA A 371 3.10 14.32 7.84
N PHE A 372 2.20 15.00 7.10
CA PHE A 372 1.95 14.73 5.68
C PHE A 372 3.20 14.96 4.84
N SER A 373 3.85 16.12 5.00
CA SER A 373 5.06 16.45 4.23
C SER A 373 6.14 15.37 4.40
N THR A 374 6.39 14.92 5.62
CA THR A 374 7.48 13.97 5.90
C THR A 374 7.14 12.50 5.64
N SER A 375 5.86 12.12 5.70
CA SER A 375 5.44 10.72 5.62
C SER A 375 4.77 10.34 4.30
N VAL A 376 4.37 11.33 3.50
CA VAL A 376 3.63 11.14 2.25
C VAL A 376 4.28 11.86 1.08
N ASP A 377 4.74 13.10 1.25
CA ASP A 377 5.28 13.93 0.16
C ASP A 377 6.78 13.70 -0.08
N GLN A 378 7.63 13.91 0.92
CA GLN A 378 9.10 13.84 0.76
C GLN A 378 9.62 12.43 0.49
N PHE A 379 9.05 11.43 1.17
CA PHE A 379 9.32 10.01 0.92
C PHE A 379 8.08 9.22 1.36
N GLY A 380 7.20 8.95 0.41
CA GLY A 380 5.88 8.40 0.65
C GLY A 380 5.73 6.92 0.27
N PRO A 381 4.49 6.40 0.38
CA PRO A 381 4.17 5.03 0.00
C PRO A 381 4.54 4.67 -1.45
N ASN A 382 4.39 5.61 -2.39
CA ASN A 382 4.79 5.42 -3.78
C ASN A 382 6.32 5.26 -3.91
N ASP A 383 7.10 6.13 -3.27
CA ASP A 383 8.57 6.07 -3.33
C ASP A 383 9.13 4.80 -2.71
N PHE A 384 8.55 4.35 -1.58
CA PHE A 384 8.91 3.07 -0.98
C PHE A 384 8.65 1.89 -1.94
N PHE A 385 7.50 1.89 -2.62
CA PHE A 385 7.17 0.87 -3.61
C PHE A 385 8.12 0.89 -4.81
N VAL A 386 8.38 2.07 -5.38
CA VAL A 386 9.32 2.24 -6.50
C VAL A 386 10.72 1.77 -6.11
N LEU A 387 11.22 2.19 -4.94
CA LEU A 387 12.54 1.79 -4.45
C LEU A 387 12.65 0.27 -4.27
N GLN A 388 11.63 -0.36 -3.69
CA GLN A 388 11.59 -1.81 -3.53
C GLN A 388 11.57 -2.53 -4.88
N LYS A 389 10.76 -2.03 -5.82
CA LYS A 389 10.63 -2.59 -7.17
C LYS A 389 11.95 -2.50 -7.93
N SER A 390 12.56 -1.31 -7.99
CA SER A 390 13.86 -1.11 -8.62
C SER A 390 14.96 -1.96 -7.99
N LEU A 391 15.00 -2.09 -6.66
CA LEU A 391 16.00 -2.95 -6.02
C LEU A 391 15.83 -4.43 -6.39
N LYS A 392 14.60 -4.89 -6.64
CA LYS A 392 14.33 -6.29 -6.99
C LYS A 392 14.51 -6.57 -8.49
N GLU A 393 14.08 -5.66 -9.34
CA GLU A 393 14.04 -5.85 -10.80
C GLU A 393 15.35 -5.43 -11.48
N ASP A 394 15.97 -4.33 -11.02
CA ASP A 394 17.16 -3.76 -11.66
C ASP A 394 18.48 -4.30 -11.06
N SER A 395 18.39 -5.02 -9.94
CA SER A 395 19.54 -5.65 -9.27
C SER A 395 19.26 -7.12 -9.01
N PRO A 396 19.79 -8.06 -9.85
CA PRO A 396 19.56 -9.49 -9.65
C PRO A 396 20.09 -10.04 -8.33
N ALA A 397 21.17 -9.46 -7.81
CA ALA A 397 21.79 -9.82 -6.54
C ALA A 397 22.17 -8.56 -5.74
N PRO A 398 21.18 -7.84 -5.16
CA PRO A 398 21.45 -6.61 -4.44
C PRO A 398 22.32 -6.90 -3.20
N PRO A 399 23.19 -5.96 -2.78
CA PRO A 399 23.99 -6.14 -1.57
C PRO A 399 23.09 -6.30 -0.34
N LEU A 400 23.41 -7.25 0.56
CA LEU A 400 22.63 -7.50 1.78
C LEU A 400 22.41 -6.25 2.64
N LYS A 401 23.37 -5.31 2.65
CA LYS A 401 23.23 -4.01 3.35
C LYS A 401 22.11 -3.14 2.79
N ALA A 402 21.84 -3.20 1.48
CA ALA A 402 20.76 -2.46 0.82
C ALA A 402 19.41 -3.09 1.16
N VAL A 403 19.32 -4.43 1.11
CA VAL A 403 18.13 -5.17 1.56
C VAL A 403 17.83 -4.89 3.03
N MET A 404 18.84 -4.88 3.90
CA MET A 404 18.67 -4.52 5.31
C MET A 404 18.17 -3.09 5.49
N ALA A 405 18.67 -2.12 4.72
CA ALA A 405 18.20 -0.74 4.79
C ALA A 405 16.72 -0.65 4.39
N LEU A 406 16.31 -1.37 3.34
CA LEU A 406 14.93 -1.43 2.90
C LEU A 406 14.02 -2.13 3.91
N LEU A 407 14.49 -3.21 4.55
CA LEU A 407 13.77 -3.85 5.67
C LEU A 407 13.56 -2.86 6.81
N LYS A 408 14.61 -2.17 7.28
CA LYS A 408 14.47 -1.18 8.35
C LYS A 408 13.51 -0.05 7.98
N LEU A 409 13.58 0.42 6.72
CA LEU A 409 12.69 1.47 6.21
C LEU A 409 11.23 1.01 6.21
N GLY A 410 10.96 -0.21 5.75
CA GLY A 410 9.63 -0.81 5.74
C GLY A 410 9.19 -1.40 7.08
N ASP A 411 9.80 -1.02 8.21
CA ASP A 411 9.55 -1.60 9.54
C ASP A 411 9.58 -3.14 9.56
N TRP A 412 10.58 -3.73 8.91
CA TRP A 412 10.77 -5.18 8.79
C TRP A 412 9.54 -5.88 8.22
N ASP A 413 8.91 -5.29 7.20
CA ASP A 413 7.73 -5.86 6.55
C ASP A 413 7.98 -7.30 6.03
N PRO A 414 7.09 -8.26 6.34
CA PRO A 414 7.22 -9.66 5.93
C PRO A 414 7.27 -9.89 4.42
N ASP A 415 6.54 -9.13 3.61
CA ASP A 415 6.57 -9.30 2.15
C ASP A 415 7.89 -8.76 1.59
N VAL A 416 8.46 -7.69 2.18
CA VAL A 416 9.81 -7.23 1.83
C VAL A 416 10.83 -8.32 2.17
N PHE A 417 10.77 -8.89 3.38
CA PHE A 417 11.65 -10.00 3.77
C PHE A 417 11.53 -11.18 2.80
N TYR A 418 10.31 -11.64 2.53
CA TYR A 418 10.05 -12.78 1.67
C TYR A 418 10.50 -12.52 0.22
N LYS A 419 10.32 -11.30 -0.30
CA LYS A 419 10.76 -10.88 -1.64
C LYS A 419 12.28 -10.97 -1.84
N PHE A 420 13.04 -10.73 -0.78
CA PHE A 420 14.51 -10.75 -0.79
C PHE A 420 15.12 -11.96 -0.05
N ARG A 421 14.32 -12.98 0.28
CA ARG A 421 14.77 -14.15 1.07
C ARG A 421 16.03 -14.82 0.50
N ASP A 422 16.12 -15.04 -0.81
CA ASP A 422 17.27 -15.71 -1.41
C ASP A 422 18.55 -14.87 -1.26
N VAL A 423 18.45 -13.55 -1.41
CA VAL A 423 19.57 -12.62 -1.18
C VAL A 423 20.04 -12.69 0.26
N ILE A 424 19.10 -12.72 1.20
CA ILE A 424 19.39 -12.82 2.64
C ILE A 424 20.06 -14.15 2.95
N LEU A 425 19.46 -15.27 2.54
CA LEU A 425 19.94 -16.62 2.84
C LEU A 425 21.30 -16.92 2.20
N ASN A 426 21.56 -16.42 0.99
CA ASN A 426 22.83 -16.64 0.30
C ASN A 426 23.97 -15.78 0.87
N GLN A 427 23.69 -14.57 1.34
CA GLN A 427 24.73 -13.64 1.79
C GLN A 427 24.95 -13.63 3.31
N VAL A 428 23.94 -13.98 4.13
CA VAL A 428 24.08 -13.93 5.60
C VAL A 428 25.17 -14.85 6.16
N PRO A 429 25.41 -16.09 5.65
CA PRO A 429 26.40 -16.99 6.26
C PRO A 429 27.83 -16.43 6.20
N THR A 430 28.13 -15.65 5.18
CA THR A 430 29.46 -15.06 4.92
C THR A 430 29.54 -13.57 5.23
N CYS A 431 28.43 -12.93 5.63
CA CYS A 431 28.43 -11.50 5.95
C CYS A 431 29.21 -11.19 7.24
N GLY A 432 29.69 -9.95 7.34
CA GLY A 432 30.39 -9.46 8.53
C GLY A 432 29.49 -9.47 9.78
N HIS A 433 30.09 -9.74 10.94
CA HIS A 433 29.37 -9.94 12.22
C HIS A 433 28.44 -8.77 12.61
N LYS A 434 28.78 -7.53 12.23
CA LYS A 434 27.91 -6.36 12.47
C LYS A 434 26.58 -6.46 11.73
N LEU A 435 26.63 -6.81 10.44
CA LEU A 435 25.44 -6.95 9.59
C LEU A 435 24.58 -8.13 10.04
N ARG A 436 25.23 -9.25 10.42
CA ARG A 436 24.55 -10.41 11.03
C ARG A 436 23.78 -10.00 12.29
N ASN A 437 24.43 -9.29 13.21
CA ASN A 437 23.79 -8.84 14.45
C ASN A 437 22.59 -7.92 14.19
N ASP A 438 22.68 -7.04 13.19
CA ASP A 438 21.56 -6.18 12.82
C ASP A 438 20.37 -6.98 12.31
N LEU A 439 20.59 -8.01 11.48
CA LEU A 439 19.53 -8.92 11.03
C LEU A 439 18.95 -9.71 12.20
N CYS A 440 19.77 -10.31 13.07
CA CYS A 440 19.26 -11.07 14.23
C CYS A 440 18.38 -10.23 15.17
N ARG A 441 18.67 -8.92 15.32
CA ARG A 441 17.83 -8.01 16.12
C ARG A 441 16.50 -7.69 15.45
N GLY A 442 16.45 -7.68 14.11
CA GLY A 442 15.27 -7.26 13.36
C GLY A 442 14.35 -8.38 12.87
N ILE A 443 14.87 -9.58 12.65
CA ILE A 443 14.06 -10.73 12.20
C ILE A 443 12.85 -11.03 13.11
N PRO A 444 12.93 -10.91 14.46
CA PRO A 444 11.75 -11.04 15.31
C PRO A 444 10.63 -10.01 14.98
N ARG A 445 11.00 -8.82 14.48
CA ARG A 445 10.04 -7.80 14.03
C ARG A 445 9.31 -8.23 12.76
N VAL A 446 9.98 -8.97 11.86
CA VAL A 446 9.34 -9.58 10.68
C VAL A 446 8.19 -10.48 11.11
N TRP A 447 8.43 -11.38 12.06
CA TRP A 447 7.38 -12.26 12.57
C TRP A 447 6.28 -11.50 13.30
N ALA A 448 6.64 -10.50 14.11
CA ALA A 448 5.66 -9.66 14.79
C ALA A 448 4.75 -8.87 13.82
N ASN A 449 5.22 -8.63 12.59
CA ASN A 449 4.48 -7.96 11.51
C ASN A 449 3.80 -8.94 10.55
N TYR A 450 3.91 -10.25 10.76
CA TYR A 450 3.40 -11.24 9.81
C TYR A 450 1.88 -11.44 9.85
N TYR A 451 1.17 -10.77 8.95
CA TYR A 451 -0.27 -10.97 8.73
C TYR A 451 -0.53 -12.12 7.73
N MET A 452 -1.08 -13.23 8.23
CA MET A 452 -1.34 -14.45 7.46
C MET A 452 -2.47 -14.26 6.44
N LEU A 453 -2.12 -13.99 5.19
CA LEU A 453 -3.07 -13.87 4.07
C LEU A 453 -2.90 -14.98 3.03
N ASP A 454 -1.66 -15.42 2.83
CA ASP A 454 -1.25 -16.32 1.77
C ASP A 454 -0.49 -17.49 2.41
N LYS A 455 -1.11 -18.68 2.36
CA LYS A 455 -0.55 -19.90 2.98
C LYS A 455 0.64 -20.44 2.19
N ASP A 456 0.82 -20.02 0.95
CA ASP A 456 1.96 -20.44 0.13
C ASP A 456 3.22 -19.63 0.47
N LYS A 457 3.09 -18.57 1.29
CA LYS A 457 4.20 -17.76 1.80
C LYS A 457 4.52 -18.10 3.25
N ASP A 458 5.30 -19.16 3.43
CA ASP A 458 5.76 -19.60 4.75
C ASP A 458 6.93 -18.75 5.27
N VAL A 459 6.60 -17.57 5.83
CA VAL A 459 7.57 -16.65 6.41
C VAL A 459 8.30 -17.27 7.61
N ALA A 460 7.61 -18.10 8.41
CA ALA A 460 8.22 -18.77 9.55
C ALA A 460 9.33 -19.74 9.10
N PHE A 461 9.07 -20.54 8.05
CA PHE A 461 10.05 -21.45 7.48
C PHE A 461 11.29 -20.70 6.96
N GLU A 462 11.09 -19.59 6.25
CA GLU A 462 12.20 -18.78 5.73
C GLU A 462 13.02 -18.11 6.85
N ILE A 463 12.38 -17.69 7.95
CA ILE A 463 13.09 -17.26 9.16
C ILE A 463 13.88 -18.43 9.79
N GLY A 464 13.31 -19.64 9.81
CA GLY A 464 14.00 -20.85 10.26
C GLY A 464 15.27 -21.11 9.44
N ARG A 465 15.19 -20.98 8.11
CA ARG A 465 16.35 -21.10 7.20
C ARG A 465 17.40 -20.04 7.47
N PHE A 466 17.00 -18.81 7.77
CA PHE A 466 17.91 -17.74 8.16
C PHE A 466 18.71 -18.12 9.41
N TYR A 467 18.04 -18.54 10.49
CA TYR A 467 18.71 -18.93 11.73
C TYR A 467 19.59 -20.17 11.56
N TYR A 468 19.15 -21.14 10.76
CA TYR A 468 19.96 -22.29 10.40
C TYR A 468 21.26 -21.88 9.68
N GLY A 469 21.17 -20.98 8.69
CA GLY A 469 22.31 -20.48 7.91
C GLY A 469 23.37 -19.75 8.76
N ILE A 470 22.97 -19.15 9.87
CA ILE A 470 23.88 -18.52 10.83
C ILE A 470 24.28 -19.42 12.01
N ARG A 471 23.88 -20.70 11.99
CA ARG A 471 24.16 -21.74 12.99
C ARG A 471 23.48 -21.52 14.35
N GLU A 472 22.38 -20.77 14.39
CA GLU A 472 21.52 -20.61 15.56
C GLU A 472 20.38 -21.64 15.52
N TYR A 473 20.73 -22.91 15.70
CA TYR A 473 19.82 -24.05 15.47
C TYR A 473 18.62 -24.10 16.42
N ALA A 474 18.75 -23.56 17.64
CA ALA A 474 17.62 -23.48 18.58
C ALA A 474 16.52 -22.55 18.04
N ASN A 475 16.91 -21.34 17.62
CA ASN A 475 15.98 -20.38 16.99
C ASN A 475 15.39 -20.96 15.69
N ALA A 476 16.21 -21.64 14.88
CA ALA A 476 15.71 -22.31 13.68
C ALA A 476 14.59 -23.32 13.98
N LEU A 477 14.77 -24.16 15.01
CA LEU A 477 13.75 -25.13 15.44
C LEU A 477 12.46 -24.47 15.93
N GLU A 478 12.55 -23.35 16.66
CA GLU A 478 11.37 -22.59 17.09
C GLU A 478 10.53 -22.14 15.88
N TYR A 479 11.17 -21.54 14.88
CA TYR A 479 10.47 -21.07 13.68
C TYR A 479 10.00 -22.18 12.75
N TYR A 480 10.73 -23.30 12.63
CA TYR A 480 10.21 -24.48 11.91
C TYR A 480 8.99 -25.11 12.60
N THR A 481 8.94 -25.04 13.93
CA THR A 481 7.76 -25.46 14.70
C THR A 481 6.60 -24.51 14.42
N LEU A 482 6.82 -23.19 14.46
CA LEU A 482 5.81 -22.18 14.10
C LEU A 482 5.28 -22.36 12.67
N SER A 483 6.14 -22.65 11.69
CA SER A 483 5.75 -23.01 10.32
C SER A 483 4.79 -24.20 10.31
N SER A 484 5.16 -25.28 11.01
CA SER A 484 4.34 -26.50 11.12
C SER A 484 2.98 -26.24 11.79
N ASP A 485 2.94 -25.36 12.78
CA ASP A 485 1.73 -25.04 13.56
C ASP A 485 0.80 -24.07 12.82
N THR A 486 1.35 -23.16 11.99
CA THR A 486 0.58 -22.07 11.35
C THR A 486 0.21 -22.35 9.90
N ILE A 487 1.13 -22.92 9.12
CA ILE A 487 0.92 -23.26 7.70
C ILE A 487 0.47 -24.72 7.58
N GLY A 488 1.11 -25.61 8.33
CA GLY A 488 0.86 -27.03 8.33
C GLY A 488 2.16 -27.84 8.27
N GLN A 489 2.09 -29.11 8.65
CA GLN A 489 3.25 -29.99 8.62
C GLN A 489 3.70 -30.23 7.18
N HIS A 490 5.02 -30.19 6.96
CA HIS A 490 5.61 -30.43 5.64
C HIS A 490 6.91 -31.25 5.75
N HIS A 491 7.12 -32.15 4.79
CA HIS A 491 8.27 -33.06 4.79
C HIS A 491 9.61 -32.30 4.79
N VAL A 492 9.70 -31.17 4.08
CA VAL A 492 10.89 -30.31 4.04
C VAL A 492 11.13 -29.64 5.40
N THR A 493 10.08 -29.22 6.12
CA THR A 493 10.20 -28.63 7.45
C THR A 493 10.77 -29.65 8.44
N PHE A 494 10.24 -30.88 8.48
CA PHE A 494 10.79 -31.95 9.32
C PHE A 494 12.23 -32.33 8.96
N HIS A 495 12.57 -32.35 7.67
CA HIS A 495 13.96 -32.55 7.25
C HIS A 495 14.89 -31.48 7.84
N ASN A 496 14.52 -30.20 7.74
CA ASN A 496 15.32 -29.11 8.29
C ASN A 496 15.41 -29.14 9.83
N MET A 497 14.35 -29.56 10.53
CA MET A 497 14.40 -29.82 11.97
C MET A 497 15.39 -30.94 12.31
N GLY A 498 15.41 -32.02 11.51
CA GLY A 498 16.38 -33.11 11.62
C GLY A 498 17.83 -32.61 11.49
N LEU A 499 18.10 -31.72 10.54
CA LEU A 499 19.42 -31.07 10.37
C LEU A 499 19.81 -30.23 11.59
N CYS A 500 18.86 -29.52 12.20
CA CYS A 500 19.11 -28.74 13.42
C CYS A 500 19.50 -29.65 14.58
N TYR A 501 18.73 -30.70 14.86
CA TYR A 501 19.05 -31.64 15.94
C TYR A 501 20.39 -32.34 15.74
N TYR A 502 20.72 -32.73 14.50
CA TYR A 502 22.02 -33.28 14.18
C TYR A 502 23.15 -32.28 14.52
N SER A 503 23.00 -31.03 14.07
CA SER A 503 24.00 -29.98 14.27
C SER A 503 24.19 -29.59 15.74
N MET A 504 23.17 -29.79 16.57
CA MET A 504 23.23 -29.60 18.02
C MET A 504 23.77 -30.82 18.79
N GLY A 505 24.09 -31.92 18.10
CA GLY A 505 24.62 -33.14 18.72
C GLY A 505 23.57 -34.10 19.29
N PHE A 506 22.32 -34.03 18.79
CA PHE A 506 21.22 -34.93 19.16
C PHE A 506 20.85 -35.88 17.99
N PRO A 507 21.71 -36.86 17.67
CA PRO A 507 21.52 -37.75 16.52
C PRO A 507 20.25 -38.61 16.61
N ASP A 508 19.82 -39.04 17.80
CA ASP A 508 18.60 -39.84 17.97
C ASP A 508 17.34 -39.03 17.59
N ARG A 509 17.26 -37.79 18.08
CA ARG A 509 16.21 -36.83 17.69
C ARG A 509 16.27 -36.53 16.20
N SER A 510 17.47 -36.37 15.64
CA SER A 510 17.65 -36.13 14.21
C SER A 510 17.04 -37.25 13.35
N LEU A 511 17.30 -38.51 13.69
CA LEU A 511 16.70 -39.67 13.02
C LEU A 511 15.16 -39.68 13.11
N GLU A 512 14.60 -39.32 14.26
CA GLU A 512 13.14 -39.20 14.43
C GLU A 512 12.55 -38.21 13.42
N PHE A 513 13.15 -37.04 13.26
CA PHE A 513 12.66 -36.01 12.35
C PHE A 513 12.89 -36.36 10.87
N PHE A 514 14.00 -37.02 10.52
CA PHE A 514 14.14 -37.55 9.16
C PHE A 514 13.14 -38.68 8.86
N ALA A 515 12.80 -39.51 9.85
CA ALA A 515 11.75 -40.50 9.70
C ALA A 515 10.38 -39.84 9.46
N LYS A 516 10.02 -38.81 10.24
CA LYS A 516 8.78 -38.03 10.01
C LYS A 516 8.74 -37.39 8.62
N SER A 517 9.87 -36.85 8.15
CA SER A 517 9.98 -36.33 6.78
C SER A 517 9.66 -37.41 5.73
N LEU A 518 10.22 -38.61 5.87
CA LEU A 518 10.01 -39.73 4.95
C LEU A 518 8.64 -40.41 5.09
N GLU A 519 7.99 -40.31 6.26
CA GLU A 519 6.60 -40.74 6.44
C GLU A 519 5.65 -39.86 5.62
N MET A 520 5.97 -38.58 5.46
CA MET A 520 5.20 -37.65 4.63
C MET A 520 5.55 -37.76 3.14
N ASN A 521 6.82 -37.94 2.80
CA ASN A 521 7.30 -38.12 1.44
C ASN A 521 8.44 -39.15 1.42
N SER A 522 8.12 -40.39 1.05
CA SER A 522 9.07 -41.51 1.04
C SER A 522 10.23 -41.34 0.05
N ASP A 523 10.01 -40.52 -0.99
CA ASP A 523 10.94 -40.36 -2.12
C ASP A 523 11.84 -39.12 -1.90
N TYR A 524 11.78 -38.48 -0.73
CA TYR A 524 12.61 -37.32 -0.42
C TYR A 524 14.06 -37.71 -0.13
N GLU A 525 14.86 -37.82 -1.20
CA GLU A 525 16.24 -38.32 -1.18
C GLU A 525 17.16 -37.60 -0.19
N LYS A 526 16.96 -36.29 0.02
CA LYS A 526 17.73 -35.51 1.01
C LYS A 526 17.55 -36.05 2.43
N ALA A 527 16.33 -36.38 2.84
CA ALA A 527 16.08 -36.95 4.17
C ALA A 527 16.60 -38.39 4.30
N LYS A 528 16.48 -39.19 3.25
CA LYS A 528 17.00 -40.57 3.21
C LYS A 528 18.52 -40.61 3.37
N SER A 529 19.23 -39.82 2.57
CA SER A 529 20.69 -39.68 2.64
C SER A 529 21.16 -39.28 4.05
N TRP A 530 20.52 -38.28 4.66
CA TRP A 530 20.86 -37.86 6.01
C TRP A 530 20.50 -38.90 7.08
N LYS A 531 19.36 -39.57 6.97
CA LYS A 531 18.96 -40.64 7.88
C LYS A 531 19.98 -41.79 7.87
N ASP A 532 20.40 -42.22 6.69
CA ASP A 532 21.38 -43.30 6.53
C ASP A 532 22.74 -42.89 7.12
N LYS A 533 23.19 -41.66 6.85
CA LYS A 533 24.42 -41.10 7.41
C LYS A 533 24.40 -41.12 8.94
N VAL A 534 23.36 -40.57 9.57
CA VAL A 534 23.26 -40.49 11.04
C VAL A 534 23.15 -41.88 11.66
N ALA A 535 22.44 -42.82 11.01
CA ALA A 535 22.31 -44.19 11.48
C ALA A 535 23.66 -44.94 11.48
N VAL A 536 24.49 -44.74 10.45
CA VAL A 536 25.85 -45.30 10.40
C VAL A 536 26.74 -44.72 11.51
N GLU A 537 26.68 -43.41 11.73
CA GLU A 537 27.46 -42.76 12.79
C GLU A 537 27.10 -43.26 14.20
N LEU A 538 25.81 -43.46 14.48
CA LEU A 538 25.35 -44.03 15.75
C LEU A 538 25.84 -45.46 15.95
N LYS A 539 25.69 -46.32 14.94
CA LYS A 539 26.20 -47.71 14.98
C LYS A 539 27.71 -47.76 15.26
N ASN A 540 28.48 -46.88 14.62
CA ASN A 540 29.92 -46.80 14.83
C ASN A 540 30.28 -46.32 16.25
N LYS A 541 29.52 -45.38 16.81
CA LYS A 541 29.70 -44.92 18.21
C LYS A 541 29.35 -46.00 19.23
N GLU A 542 28.32 -46.81 18.97
CA GLU A 542 27.95 -47.95 19.82
C GLU A 542 29.01 -49.06 19.77
N ALA A 543 29.52 -49.38 18.58
CA ALA A 543 30.61 -50.34 18.40
C ALA A 543 31.93 -49.90 19.07
N GLY A 544 32.21 -48.59 19.09
CA GLY A 544 33.41 -48.01 19.73
C GLY A 544 33.38 -47.97 21.27
N LYS A 545 32.22 -48.13 21.91
CA LYS A 545 32.08 -48.17 23.39
C LYS A 545 32.37 -49.56 24.00
N GLY A 546 32.69 -50.57 23.19
CA GLY A 546 32.84 -51.97 23.62
C GLY A 546 34.25 -52.47 23.94
N GLY A 547 35.28 -51.62 24.02
CA GLY A 547 36.67 -52.04 24.32
C GLY A 547 37.20 -51.48 25.65
N PRO A 548 37.83 -52.28 26.53
CA PRO A 548 38.43 -51.75 27.76
C PRO A 548 39.66 -50.91 27.42
N ALA A 549 39.72 -49.68 27.93
CA ALA A 549 40.91 -48.83 27.82
C ALA A 549 42.06 -49.41 28.67
N PRO A 550 43.28 -49.57 28.14
CA PRO A 550 44.46 -49.88 28.95
C PRO A 550 44.93 -48.64 29.74
N PRO A 551 45.68 -48.81 30.85
CA PRO A 551 46.03 -47.70 31.72
C PRO A 551 47.08 -46.77 31.08
N PRO A 552 47.16 -45.49 31.51
CA PRO A 552 48.07 -44.52 30.90
C PRO A 552 49.52 -44.76 31.36
N ALA A 553 50.44 -44.82 30.41
CA ALA A 553 51.87 -44.78 30.67
C ALA A 553 52.36 -43.32 30.72
N SER A 554 53.08 -42.99 31.80
CA SER A 554 53.73 -41.73 32.09
C SER A 554 55.00 -41.49 31.26
N GLY A 555 55.15 -40.32 30.64
CA GLY A 555 56.41 -39.82 30.04
C GLY A 555 56.26 -38.41 29.42
N PRO A 556 57.32 -37.56 29.41
CA PRO A 556 57.21 -36.10 29.60
C PRO A 556 57.16 -35.27 28.28
N PRO A 557 56.96 -33.94 28.34
CA PRO A 557 56.46 -33.15 27.21
C PRO A 557 57.58 -32.67 26.30
N THR A 558 57.32 -32.65 24.99
CA THR A 558 58.07 -31.85 24.03
C THR A 558 57.11 -31.05 23.15
N SER A 559 57.41 -29.76 23.10
CA SER A 559 56.78 -28.72 22.30
C SER A 559 57.18 -28.84 20.83
N SER A 560 56.21 -28.73 19.91
CA SER A 560 56.45 -28.08 18.62
C SER A 560 55.15 -27.68 17.94
N THR A 561 55.07 -26.38 17.65
CA THR A 561 54.23 -25.69 16.69
C THR A 561 54.09 -26.40 15.34
N GLY A 562 52.88 -26.46 14.80
CA GLY A 562 52.60 -26.90 13.44
C GLY A 562 51.24 -26.40 12.96
N GLN A 563 51.25 -25.56 11.93
CA GLN A 563 50.10 -25.01 11.22
C GLN A 563 49.16 -26.12 10.73
N ILE A 564 47.84 -25.90 10.87
CA ILE A 564 46.82 -26.72 10.21
C ILE A 564 46.28 -25.94 9.02
N THR A 565 46.58 -26.44 7.83
CA THR A 565 45.96 -26.08 6.57
C THR A 565 44.55 -26.68 6.49
N SER A 566 43.54 -25.83 6.33
CA SER A 566 42.15 -26.23 6.10
C SER A 566 41.95 -26.60 4.63
N GLY A 567 41.74 -27.87 4.35
CA GLY A 567 41.21 -28.36 3.08
C GLY A 567 39.75 -28.74 3.25
N TYR A 568 38.84 -27.89 2.76
CA TYR A 568 37.51 -28.30 2.34
C TYR A 568 37.25 -27.62 1.00
N SER A 569 37.28 -28.45 -0.04
CA SER A 569 37.00 -28.10 -1.41
C SER A 569 35.50 -27.95 -1.63
N ASP A 570 35.22 -26.87 -2.34
CA ASP A 570 34.07 -26.60 -3.19
C ASP A 570 33.36 -27.84 -3.76
N SER A 571 32.03 -27.80 -3.74
CA SER A 571 31.18 -28.56 -4.65
C SER A 571 29.91 -27.75 -4.89
N SER A 572 30.05 -26.78 -5.78
CA SER A 572 28.99 -26.31 -6.67
C SER A 572 28.53 -27.46 -7.57
N GLU A 573 27.25 -27.80 -7.56
CA GLU A 573 26.55 -28.38 -8.71
C GLU A 573 25.02 -28.35 -8.49
N GLU A 574 24.40 -27.59 -9.39
CA GLU A 574 23.12 -27.81 -10.09
C GLU A 574 21.77 -27.67 -9.37
N GLU A 575 21.05 -26.65 -9.88
CA GLU A 575 19.61 -26.39 -9.84
C GLU A 575 18.86 -27.48 -10.60
N GLU A 576 17.69 -27.92 -10.09
CA GLU A 576 16.46 -28.04 -10.89
C GLU A 576 15.23 -28.33 -10.00
N GLU A 577 14.10 -27.75 -10.45
CA GLU A 577 12.69 -27.98 -10.11
C GLU A 577 12.13 -27.51 -8.75
N GLU A 578 11.50 -26.31 -8.78
CA GLU A 578 10.13 -26.15 -8.29
C GLU A 578 9.45 -24.98 -9.05
N GLU A 579 8.80 -25.29 -10.18
CA GLU A 579 7.91 -24.39 -10.91
C GLU A 579 6.45 -24.78 -10.61
N ALA A 580 5.78 -23.99 -9.78
CA ALA A 580 4.32 -23.89 -9.76
C ALA A 580 3.88 -22.57 -9.10
N ALA A 581 2.89 -21.92 -9.71
CA ALA A 581 2.21 -20.68 -9.30
C ALA A 581 2.96 -19.35 -9.56
N GLY A 582 3.02 -18.97 -10.83
CA GLY A 582 3.40 -17.61 -11.27
C GLY A 582 2.70 -17.20 -12.56
N ALA A 583 1.36 -17.18 -12.59
CA ALA A 583 0.61 -16.62 -13.69
C ALA A 583 -0.08 -15.31 -13.25
N ALA A 584 0.58 -14.18 -13.51
CA ALA A 584 -0.06 -12.86 -13.53
C ALA A 584 0.33 -12.18 -14.84
N GLY A 585 -0.69 -11.76 -15.59
CA GLY A 585 -0.63 -11.39 -17.00
C GLY A 585 0.33 -10.25 -17.34
N SER A 586 1.00 -10.42 -18.47
CA SER A 586 1.70 -9.39 -19.21
C SER A 586 0.73 -8.28 -19.64
N VAL A 587 0.95 -7.06 -19.14
CA VAL A 587 0.42 -5.84 -19.74
C VAL A 587 1.21 -5.59 -21.04
N ALA A 588 0.50 -5.38 -22.14
CA ALA A 588 1.08 -5.09 -23.45
C ALA A 588 1.93 -3.80 -23.40
N PRO A 589 3.08 -3.74 -24.10
CA PRO A 589 3.85 -2.50 -24.17
C PRO A 589 3.12 -1.47 -25.04
N ALA A 590 3.07 -0.23 -24.55
CA ALA A 590 2.69 0.94 -25.34
C ALA A 590 3.65 1.11 -26.54
N PRO A 591 3.18 1.64 -27.68
CA PRO A 591 4.02 1.79 -28.87
C PRO A 591 5.13 2.82 -28.61
N THR A 592 6.35 2.45 -28.99
CA THR A 592 7.54 3.31 -28.96
C THR A 592 7.36 4.55 -29.84
N PRO A 593 7.75 5.75 -29.37
CA PRO A 593 7.82 6.92 -30.23
C PRO A 593 9.01 6.79 -31.19
N VAL A 594 8.74 7.00 -32.47
CA VAL A 594 9.76 7.08 -33.53
C VAL A 594 10.60 8.33 -33.27
N ALA A 595 11.83 8.14 -32.77
CA ALA A 595 12.81 9.20 -32.68
C ALA A 595 13.37 9.51 -34.09
N SER A 596 12.94 10.62 -34.67
CA SER A 596 13.59 11.22 -35.84
C SER A 596 14.92 11.86 -35.41
N ALA A 597 16.04 11.29 -35.86
CA ALA A 597 17.36 11.88 -35.72
C ALA A 597 17.47 13.19 -36.55
N PRO A 598 18.16 14.23 -36.05
CA PRO A 598 18.50 15.39 -36.87
C PRO A 598 19.70 15.07 -37.77
N ALA A 599 19.51 15.19 -39.08
CA ALA A 599 20.55 15.07 -40.08
C ALA A 599 21.46 16.31 -40.07
N ALA A 600 22.76 16.07 -39.89
CA ALA A 600 23.81 17.05 -40.12
C ALA A 600 23.93 17.35 -41.62
N ILE A 601 23.88 18.63 -42.00
CA ILE A 601 24.11 19.12 -43.36
C ILE A 601 25.60 19.48 -43.49
N PRO A 602 26.32 19.02 -44.54
CA PRO A 602 27.71 19.37 -44.78
C PRO A 602 27.86 20.76 -45.44
N ALA A 603 28.96 21.43 -45.10
CA ALA A 603 29.39 22.71 -45.64
C ALA A 603 29.62 22.65 -47.16
N GLY A 604 29.13 23.67 -47.86
CA GLY A 604 29.39 23.93 -49.28
C GLY A 604 29.55 25.43 -49.52
N ASP A 605 30.68 25.79 -50.14
CA ASP A 605 31.11 27.13 -50.52
C ASP A 605 30.15 27.86 -51.48
N VAL A 606 29.81 29.12 -51.19
CA VAL A 606 29.35 30.13 -52.18
C VAL A 606 29.83 31.55 -51.73
N PRO A 607 30.33 32.43 -52.63
CA PRO A 607 31.13 33.61 -52.31
C PRO A 607 30.30 34.91 -52.10
N PRO A 608 30.90 36.04 -51.64
CA PRO A 608 30.17 37.18 -51.10
C PRO A 608 29.87 38.28 -52.14
N PRO A 609 28.88 39.15 -51.85
CA PRO A 609 28.99 40.56 -52.23
C PRO A 609 28.43 41.50 -51.11
N PRO A 610 28.41 42.85 -51.25
CA PRO A 610 29.18 43.74 -50.37
C PRO A 610 28.30 44.55 -49.39
N GLY A 611 28.96 45.15 -48.40
CA GLY A 611 28.32 45.81 -47.26
C GLY A 611 27.59 47.12 -47.54
N ALA A 612 26.89 47.59 -46.49
CA ALA A 612 26.62 48.99 -46.22
C ALA A 612 26.28 49.17 -44.73
N ALA A 613 26.60 50.37 -44.26
CA ALA A 613 26.69 50.84 -42.90
C ALA A 613 25.35 51.00 -42.14
N THR A 614 25.46 50.88 -40.82
CA THR A 614 24.81 51.62 -39.73
C THR A 614 23.91 52.80 -40.10
N THR A 615 22.75 52.92 -39.43
CA THR A 615 22.44 54.01 -38.47
C THR A 615 21.14 53.77 -37.69
N GLU A 616 21.11 54.41 -36.52
CA GLU A 616 20.17 54.39 -35.40
C GLU A 616 18.75 54.91 -35.69
N GLY A 617 17.82 54.56 -34.79
CA GLY A 617 16.46 55.10 -34.66
C GLY A 617 15.64 54.32 -33.65
#